data_AF-A0A5S3PBG4-F1
#
_entry.id   AF-A0A5S3PBG4-F1
#
_cell.length_a   1.000
_cell.length_b   1.000
_cell.length_c   1.000
_cell.angle_alpha   90.00
_cell.angle_beta   90.00
_cell.angle_gamma   90.00
#
_symmetry.space_group_name_H-M   'P 1'
#
loop_
_entity.id
_entity.type
_entity.pdbx_description
1 polymer ?
#
loop_
_entity_poly.entity_id
_entity_poly.type
_entity_poly.pdbx_seq_one_letter_code
_entity_poly.pdbx_strand_id
1 'polypeptide(L)'
;MSLFSHVFILFAVVFVLMFRLRSDYVWRASVLLAANLLFVSGFFASVAGAVPLVGFVVLGYLAVVSVQAMPHRALSWSWVVLFVGLLAWFQGYSLIAFVPGLPVAISTIGLSYILFRILHMVFDAREGALPDRISPVDYLNYTVNFLAFVSGPIDRFQTFRDNFMIPAPADPTAVRAALGRVTIGYGKVLILSAIALYVFDNIAPQLLDDGMAAGPKLVGFYCIAAAAYTFYLYMNFSGYMDIVIGIARLAGLDLPENFNKPFASRGMIEFWSRWHITLSNWFKQYSFIPILQALMMRWPSAGAAPFFGVFTYFVVFMVLGIWHGSTPVFVAYGFVLGLGVSLNKLWQVLLTARLGHKRFRGLSANRVYTYAARGLTIGYFAIALTAFWFDHAEVAALTERFRLTGWLLALGLLSLGWAMIALLMDMASGLTRWRWDWQSAPAGLAFGGMAGILYTCITAQAILNKGAGFVYADF
;
A
#
# COMPACT_ATOMS: atom_id res chain seq x y z
N MET A 1 -10.37 5.17 -17.34
CA MET A 1 -9.21 4.66 -18.12
C MET A 1 -8.47 3.62 -17.29
N SER A 2 -8.31 2.38 -17.76
CA SER A 2 -7.58 1.35 -16.99
C SER A 2 -6.08 1.59 -17.04
N LEU A 3 -5.40 1.54 -15.88
CA LEU A 3 -3.95 1.70 -15.71
C LEU A 3 -3.12 0.69 -16.53
N PHE A 4 -3.74 -0.41 -16.94
CA PHE A 4 -3.06 -1.49 -17.67
C PHE A 4 -3.39 -1.51 -19.17
N SER A 5 -4.12 -0.50 -19.66
CA SER A 5 -4.51 -0.39 -21.06
C SER A 5 -3.44 0.29 -21.93
N HIS A 6 -3.48 0.02 -23.24
CA HIS A 6 -2.71 0.78 -24.22
C HIS A 6 -3.00 2.29 -24.17
N VAL A 7 -4.25 2.67 -23.84
CA VAL A 7 -4.67 4.06 -23.69
C VAL A 7 -3.92 4.74 -22.54
N PHE A 8 -3.74 4.07 -21.41
CA PHE A 8 -2.97 4.62 -20.29
C PHE A 8 -1.49 4.79 -20.62
N ILE A 9 -0.89 3.86 -21.35
CA ILE A 9 0.52 3.99 -21.79
C ILE A 9 0.67 5.20 -22.70
N LEU A 10 -0.22 5.37 -23.68
CA LEU A 10 -0.21 6.54 -24.56
C LEU A 10 -0.38 7.84 -23.75
N PHE A 11 -1.35 7.86 -22.82
CA PHE A 11 -1.55 8.98 -21.90
C PHE A 11 -0.29 9.31 -21.10
N ALA A 12 0.39 8.30 -20.53
CA ALA A 12 1.61 8.49 -19.76
C ALA A 12 2.77 9.01 -20.62
N VAL A 13 2.91 8.52 -21.86
CA VAL A 13 3.92 9.01 -22.82
C VAL A 13 3.65 10.47 -23.17
N VAL A 14 2.41 10.82 -23.52
CA VAL A 14 2.02 12.20 -23.84
C VAL A 14 2.26 13.11 -22.63
N PHE A 15 1.88 12.68 -21.43
CA PHE A 15 2.15 13.42 -20.20
C PHE A 15 3.65 13.68 -20.02
N VAL A 16 4.50 12.64 -20.10
CA VAL A 16 5.96 12.80 -19.93
C VAL A 16 6.53 13.77 -20.96
N LEU A 17 6.15 13.64 -22.24
CA LEU A 17 6.64 14.52 -23.31
C LEU A 17 6.21 15.98 -23.08
N MET A 18 4.92 16.21 -22.77
CA MET A 18 4.41 17.55 -22.49
C MET A 18 5.04 18.14 -21.23
N PHE A 19 5.20 17.36 -20.17
CA PHE A 19 5.78 17.83 -18.90
C PHE A 19 7.25 18.23 -19.06
N ARG A 20 7.98 17.54 -19.94
CA ARG A 20 9.39 17.82 -20.25
C ARG A 20 9.59 18.90 -21.32
N LEU A 21 8.54 19.28 -22.06
CA LEU A 21 8.64 20.23 -23.17
C LEU A 21 9.17 21.60 -22.75
N ARG A 22 8.77 22.08 -21.56
CA ARG A 22 9.22 23.36 -21.00
C ARG A 22 9.59 23.21 -19.53
N SER A 23 10.54 24.01 -19.09
CA SER A 23 11.02 23.99 -17.70
C SER A 23 10.29 24.96 -16.77
N ASP A 24 9.45 25.84 -17.30
CA ASP A 24 8.74 26.81 -16.47
C ASP A 24 7.65 26.15 -15.62
N TYR A 25 7.50 26.69 -14.41
CA TYR A 25 6.61 26.13 -13.41
C TYR A 25 5.14 26.17 -13.86
N VAL A 26 4.69 27.27 -14.49
CA VAL A 26 3.29 27.44 -14.91
C VAL A 26 2.91 26.38 -15.94
N TRP A 27 3.78 26.12 -16.92
CA TRP A 27 3.58 25.07 -17.91
C TRP A 27 3.46 23.69 -17.24
N ARG A 28 4.43 23.33 -16.40
CA ARG A 28 4.43 22.03 -15.70
C ARG A 28 3.19 21.87 -14.83
N ALA A 29 2.83 22.89 -14.05
CA ALA A 29 1.64 22.92 -13.20
C ALA A 29 0.36 22.70 -14.01
N SER A 30 0.27 23.35 -15.17
CA SER A 30 -0.88 23.24 -16.08
C SER A 30 -0.95 21.87 -16.75
N VAL A 31 0.18 21.32 -17.20
CA VAL A 31 0.24 19.98 -17.79
C VAL A 31 -0.15 18.92 -16.78
N LEU A 32 0.37 18.98 -15.55
CA LEU A 32 0.00 18.03 -14.50
C LEU A 32 -1.49 18.18 -14.13
N LEU A 33 -2.00 19.42 -14.03
CA LEU A 33 -3.41 19.65 -13.74
C LEU A 33 -4.30 19.06 -14.83
N ALA A 34 -3.99 19.32 -16.10
CA ALA A 34 -4.72 18.75 -17.22
C ALA A 34 -4.67 17.21 -17.22
N ALA A 35 -3.50 16.61 -16.95
CA ALA A 35 -3.35 15.17 -16.85
C ALA A 35 -4.18 14.59 -15.69
N ASN A 36 -4.17 15.24 -14.52
CA ASN A 36 -4.97 14.84 -13.37
C ASN A 36 -6.47 14.89 -13.69
N LEU A 37 -6.96 16.00 -14.23
CA LEU A 37 -8.37 16.17 -14.57
C LEU A 37 -8.81 15.15 -15.63
N LEU A 38 -7.99 14.93 -16.66
CA LEU A 38 -8.28 13.93 -17.71
C LEU A 38 -8.33 12.51 -17.12
N PHE A 39 -7.34 12.14 -16.30
CA PHE A 39 -7.28 10.83 -15.66
C PHE A 39 -8.48 10.59 -14.74
N VAL A 40 -8.78 11.55 -13.86
CA VAL A 40 -9.89 11.49 -12.89
C VAL A 40 -11.24 11.47 -13.59
N SER A 41 -11.43 12.27 -14.65
CA SER A 41 -12.66 12.25 -15.44
C SER A 41 -12.98 10.86 -16.01
N GLY A 42 -11.94 10.07 -16.32
CA GLY A 42 -12.07 8.70 -16.81
C GLY A 42 -12.63 7.67 -15.81
N PHE A 43 -12.95 8.07 -14.56
CA PHE A 43 -13.64 7.23 -13.55
C PHE A 43 -15.13 7.57 -13.41
N PHE A 44 -15.60 8.65 -14.02
CA PHE A 44 -16.98 9.12 -13.86
C PHE A 44 -17.76 9.02 -15.18
N ALA A 45 -18.90 8.34 -15.14
CA ALA A 45 -19.80 8.26 -16.31
C ALA A 45 -20.61 9.54 -16.54
N SER A 46 -20.74 10.39 -15.52
CA SER A 46 -21.49 11.64 -15.59
C SER A 46 -20.88 12.71 -14.67
N VAL A 47 -21.17 13.98 -14.95
CA VAL A 47 -20.75 15.12 -14.12
C VAL A 47 -21.30 14.98 -12.69
N ALA A 48 -22.54 14.49 -12.54
CA ALA A 48 -23.15 14.26 -11.24
C ALA A 48 -22.34 13.26 -10.40
N GLY A 49 -21.78 12.21 -11.02
CA GLY A 49 -20.93 11.23 -10.34
C GLY A 49 -19.62 11.82 -9.80
N ALA A 50 -19.13 12.90 -10.38
CA ALA A 50 -17.91 13.58 -9.93
C ALA A 50 -18.14 14.54 -8.75
N VAL A 51 -19.39 14.95 -8.50
CA VAL A 51 -19.75 15.95 -7.46
C VAL A 51 -19.24 15.56 -6.06
N PRO A 52 -19.38 14.31 -5.57
CA PRO A 52 -18.88 13.93 -4.25
C PRO A 52 -17.37 14.10 -4.13
N LEU A 53 -16.60 13.70 -5.16
CA LEU A 53 -15.15 13.85 -5.16
C LEU A 53 -14.75 15.33 -5.20
N VAL A 54 -15.37 16.13 -6.08
CA VAL A 54 -15.11 17.57 -6.17
C VAL A 54 -15.43 18.25 -4.84
N GLY A 55 -16.57 17.94 -4.23
CA GLY A 55 -16.96 18.45 -2.92
C GLY A 55 -15.93 18.08 -1.83
N PHE A 56 -15.48 16.82 -1.79
CA PHE A 56 -14.48 16.35 -0.84
C PHE A 56 -13.15 17.10 -0.98
N VAL A 57 -12.68 17.32 -2.22
CA VAL A 57 -11.46 18.05 -2.52
C VAL A 57 -11.60 19.55 -2.20
N VAL A 58 -12.72 20.18 -2.55
CA VAL A 58 -12.97 21.61 -2.24
C VAL A 58 -13.05 21.82 -0.72
N LEU A 59 -13.80 20.99 -0.01
CA LEU A 59 -13.84 21.02 1.46
C LEU A 59 -12.44 20.81 2.06
N GLY A 60 -11.61 19.96 1.42
CA GLY A 60 -10.25 19.72 1.87
C GLY A 60 -9.38 20.96 1.75
N TYR A 61 -9.50 21.70 0.65
CA TYR A 61 -8.82 22.98 0.47
C TYR A 61 -9.25 24.00 1.54
N LEU A 62 -10.56 24.12 1.79
CA LEU A 62 -11.10 25.01 2.82
C LEU A 62 -10.59 24.64 4.21
N ALA A 63 -10.50 23.33 4.51
CA ALA A 63 -9.95 22.85 5.77
C ALA A 63 -8.49 23.31 5.95
N VAL A 64 -7.65 23.09 4.94
CA VAL A 64 -6.24 23.51 4.98
C VAL A 64 -6.12 25.02 5.15
N VAL A 65 -6.82 25.81 4.32
CA VAL A 65 -6.75 27.28 4.38
C VAL A 65 -7.27 27.81 5.72
N SER A 66 -8.36 27.26 6.25
CA SER A 66 -8.90 27.68 7.56
C SER A 66 -7.94 27.40 8.71
N VAL A 67 -7.22 26.27 8.67
CA VAL A 67 -6.22 25.92 9.69
C VAL A 67 -4.93 26.73 9.52
N GLN A 68 -4.53 27.09 8.30
CA GLN A 68 -3.42 28.03 8.09
C GLN A 68 -3.75 29.42 8.63
N ALA A 69 -4.99 29.89 8.45
CA ALA A 69 -5.44 31.18 8.99
C ALA A 69 -5.58 31.17 10.51
N MET A 70 -6.01 30.04 11.09
CA MET A 70 -6.20 29.86 12.53
C MET A 70 -5.64 28.50 12.95
N PRO A 71 -4.33 28.40 13.29
CA PRO A 71 -3.66 27.14 13.63
C PRO A 71 -4.05 26.65 15.03
N HIS A 72 -5.33 26.32 15.22
CA HIS A 72 -5.92 25.91 16.48
C HIS A 72 -6.19 24.40 16.50
N ARG A 73 -5.84 23.77 17.63
CA ARG A 73 -5.96 22.32 17.82
C ARG A 73 -7.39 21.82 17.64
N ALA A 74 -8.38 22.51 18.22
CA ALA A 74 -9.77 22.08 18.13
C ALA A 74 -10.28 22.13 16.68
N LEU A 75 -9.98 23.21 15.95
CA LEU A 75 -10.37 23.36 14.54
C LEU A 75 -9.80 22.24 13.67
N SER A 76 -8.51 21.94 13.85
CA SER A 76 -7.84 20.85 13.11
C SER A 76 -8.52 19.51 13.36
N TRP A 77 -8.82 19.19 14.62
CA TRP A 77 -9.51 17.94 14.97
C TRP A 77 -10.98 17.90 14.52
N SER A 78 -11.68 19.03 14.49
CA SER A 78 -13.03 19.12 13.89
C SER A 78 -13.01 18.74 12.42
N TRP A 79 -12.03 19.22 11.66
CA TRP A 79 -11.85 18.81 10.26
C TRP A 79 -11.50 17.33 10.13
N VAL A 80 -10.59 16.80 10.96
CA VAL A 80 -10.25 15.37 10.96
C VAL A 80 -11.49 14.51 11.20
N VAL A 81 -12.30 14.85 12.20
CA VAL A 81 -13.54 14.12 12.53
C VAL A 81 -14.54 14.19 11.37
N LEU A 82 -14.73 15.36 10.77
CA LEU A 82 -15.60 15.52 9.61
C LEU A 82 -15.14 14.65 8.44
N PHE A 83 -13.85 14.69 8.09
CA PHE A 83 -13.31 13.94 6.96
C PHE A 83 -13.32 12.43 7.16
N VAL A 84 -13.02 11.95 8.37
CA VAL A 84 -13.16 10.54 8.72
C VAL A 84 -14.64 10.11 8.69
N GLY A 85 -15.55 10.95 9.18
CA GLY A 85 -16.99 10.71 9.10
C GLY A 85 -17.52 10.67 7.67
N LEU A 86 -17.06 11.58 6.80
CA LEU A 86 -17.39 11.59 5.37
C LEU A 86 -16.89 10.33 4.68
N LEU A 87 -15.64 9.91 4.92
CA LEU A 87 -15.13 8.67 4.35
C LEU A 87 -15.94 7.46 4.84
N ALA A 88 -16.22 7.37 6.14
CA ALA A 88 -17.01 6.28 6.70
C ALA A 88 -18.45 6.25 6.16
N TRP A 89 -19.04 7.41 5.89
CA TRP A 89 -20.34 7.49 5.22
C TRP A 89 -20.26 7.02 3.76
N PHE A 90 -19.26 7.48 2.99
CA PHE A 90 -19.07 7.07 1.60
C PHE A 90 -18.73 5.58 1.44
N GLN A 91 -18.03 4.99 2.41
CA GLN A 91 -17.72 3.55 2.43
C GLN A 91 -18.82 2.68 3.07
N GLY A 92 -19.95 3.29 3.47
CA GLY A 92 -21.12 2.54 3.95
C GLY A 92 -20.93 1.88 5.32
N TYR A 93 -20.20 2.50 6.25
CA TYR A 93 -20.08 1.97 7.61
C TYR A 93 -21.44 1.97 8.33
N SER A 94 -21.79 0.83 8.92
CA SER A 94 -23.08 0.63 9.62
C SER A 94 -23.33 1.65 10.73
N LEU A 95 -22.28 2.15 11.39
CA LEU A 95 -22.35 3.19 12.42
C LEU A 95 -22.91 4.54 11.92
N ILE A 96 -22.83 4.81 10.61
CA ILE A 96 -23.28 6.08 9.99
C ILE A 96 -24.45 5.82 9.02
N ALA A 97 -25.02 4.61 9.03
CA ALA A 97 -26.13 4.22 8.14
C ALA A 97 -27.42 5.05 8.34
N PHE A 98 -27.51 5.83 9.42
CA PHE A 98 -28.63 6.76 9.66
C PHE A 98 -28.62 7.98 8.72
N VAL A 99 -27.49 8.30 8.09
CA VAL A 99 -27.39 9.39 7.11
C VAL A 99 -27.78 8.85 5.73
N PRO A 100 -28.86 9.35 5.09
CA PRO A 100 -29.30 8.87 3.79
C PRO A 100 -28.18 8.97 2.75
N GLY A 101 -28.02 7.95 1.90
CA GLY A 101 -27.09 8.01 0.78
C GLY A 101 -27.49 9.05 -0.27
N LEU A 102 -26.55 9.42 -1.14
CA LEU A 102 -26.86 10.27 -2.29
C LEU A 102 -27.60 9.46 -3.37
N PRO A 103 -28.53 10.06 -4.11
CA PRO A 103 -29.23 9.42 -5.24
C PRO A 103 -28.34 9.25 -6.48
N VAL A 104 -27.01 9.30 -6.31
CA VAL A 104 -26.01 9.20 -7.36
C VAL A 104 -24.99 8.17 -6.92
N ALA A 105 -24.58 7.27 -7.81
CA ALA A 105 -23.52 6.32 -7.53
C ALA A 105 -22.21 7.07 -7.24
N ILE A 106 -21.69 6.91 -6.02
CA ILE A 106 -20.46 7.57 -5.57
C ILE A 106 -19.30 6.62 -5.85
N SER A 107 -18.36 7.04 -6.69
CA SER A 107 -17.08 6.35 -6.78
C SER A 107 -16.22 6.72 -5.57
N THR A 108 -15.85 5.73 -4.77
CA THR A 108 -14.91 5.86 -3.63
C THR A 108 -13.46 5.69 -4.07
N ILE A 109 -13.21 5.44 -5.35
CA ILE A 109 -11.87 5.15 -5.89
C ILE A 109 -10.93 6.32 -5.58
N GLY A 110 -9.80 6.00 -4.93
CA GLY A 110 -8.78 6.97 -4.55
C GLY A 110 -9.15 7.88 -3.37
N LEU A 111 -10.41 7.87 -2.90
CA LEU A 111 -10.88 8.78 -1.85
C LEU A 111 -10.12 8.57 -0.53
N SER A 112 -9.83 7.32 -0.18
CA SER A 112 -9.04 6.97 1.00
C SER A 112 -7.61 7.53 0.94
N TYR A 113 -6.99 7.56 -0.25
CA TYR A 113 -5.65 8.11 -0.43
C TYR A 113 -5.65 9.65 -0.45
N ILE A 114 -6.70 10.23 -1.03
CA ILE A 114 -6.98 11.68 -0.98
C ILE A 114 -7.18 12.13 0.47
N LEU A 115 -7.91 11.35 1.28
CA LEU A 115 -8.08 11.63 2.70
C LEU A 115 -6.73 11.78 3.40
N PHE A 116 -5.81 10.82 3.23
CA PHE A 116 -4.49 10.90 3.88
C PHE A 116 -3.71 12.16 3.47
N ARG A 117 -3.81 12.58 2.20
CA ARG A 117 -3.20 13.83 1.71
C ARG A 117 -3.80 15.06 2.35
N ILE A 118 -5.12 15.12 2.47
CA ILE A 118 -5.84 16.23 3.10
C ILE A 118 -5.49 16.29 4.59
N LEU A 119 -5.59 15.17 5.31
CA LEU A 119 -5.30 15.11 6.75
C LEU A 119 -3.84 15.46 7.04
N HIS A 120 -2.92 14.99 6.22
CA HIS A 120 -1.51 15.38 6.26
C HIS A 120 -1.37 16.91 6.20
N MET A 121 -1.99 17.56 5.20
CA MET A 121 -1.93 19.02 5.07
C MET A 121 -2.62 19.73 6.24
N VAL A 122 -3.74 19.21 6.77
CA VAL A 122 -4.40 19.80 7.94
C VAL A 122 -3.48 19.79 9.17
N PHE A 123 -2.80 18.67 9.44
CA PHE A 123 -1.85 18.59 10.56
C PHE A 123 -0.63 19.50 10.36
N ASP A 124 -0.05 19.49 9.16
CA ASP A 124 1.13 20.30 8.85
C ASP A 124 0.80 21.81 8.81
N ALA A 125 -0.42 22.19 8.41
CA ALA A 125 -0.90 23.58 8.50
C ALA A 125 -0.94 24.06 9.95
N ARG A 126 -1.46 23.23 10.86
CA ARG A 126 -1.53 23.54 12.30
C ARG A 126 -0.13 23.72 12.90
N GLU A 127 0.84 22.94 12.43
CA GLU A 127 2.22 22.96 12.92
C GLU A 127 3.09 24.03 12.25
N GLY A 128 2.54 24.81 11.31
CA GLY A 128 3.30 25.82 10.56
C GLY A 128 4.34 25.21 9.61
N ALA A 129 4.17 23.95 9.23
CA ALA A 129 5.11 23.21 8.37
C ALA A 129 4.77 23.34 6.88
N LEU A 130 3.62 23.91 6.52
CA LEU A 130 3.26 24.21 5.13
C LEU A 130 3.75 25.61 4.72
N PRO A 131 4.01 25.84 3.42
CA PRO A 131 4.27 27.18 2.90
C PRO A 131 3.10 28.15 3.16
N ASP A 132 3.41 29.44 3.36
CA ASP A 132 2.45 30.49 3.75
C ASP A 132 1.20 30.57 2.87
N ARG A 133 1.35 30.33 1.56
CA ARG A 133 0.24 30.27 0.62
C ARG A 133 0.32 29.02 -0.24
N ILE A 134 -0.80 28.30 -0.27
CA ILE A 134 -1.02 27.13 -1.11
C ILE A 134 -1.97 27.53 -2.23
N SER A 135 -1.47 27.53 -3.46
CA SER A 135 -2.31 27.82 -4.60
C SER A 135 -3.34 26.68 -4.80
N PRO A 136 -4.56 26.98 -5.28
CA PRO A 136 -5.52 25.93 -5.62
C PRO A 136 -4.96 24.92 -6.62
N VAL A 137 -4.10 25.37 -7.54
CA VAL A 137 -3.45 24.50 -8.54
C VAL A 137 -2.48 23.52 -7.90
N ASP A 138 -1.61 23.97 -6.98
CA ASP A 138 -0.70 23.08 -6.24
C ASP A 138 -1.48 22.08 -5.39
N TYR A 139 -2.53 22.56 -4.72
CA TYR A 139 -3.39 21.71 -3.91
C TYR A 139 -4.06 20.62 -4.75
N LEU A 140 -4.63 20.97 -5.92
CA LEU A 140 -5.23 19.99 -6.82
C LEU A 140 -4.17 19.03 -7.37
N ASN A 141 -3.03 19.54 -7.82
CA ASN A 141 -1.95 18.72 -8.37
C ASN A 141 -1.38 17.72 -7.38
N TYR A 142 -1.37 18.06 -6.09
CA TYR A 142 -1.00 17.15 -5.01
C TYR A 142 -2.14 16.17 -4.69
N THR A 143 -3.33 16.70 -4.44
CA THR A 143 -4.45 15.94 -3.89
C THR A 143 -4.96 14.90 -4.88
N VAL A 144 -5.15 15.28 -6.15
CA VAL A 144 -5.67 14.38 -7.20
C VAL A 144 -4.58 13.92 -8.19
N ASN A 145 -3.32 13.87 -7.75
CA ASN A 145 -2.20 13.42 -8.58
C ASN A 145 -2.45 12.03 -9.17
N PHE A 146 -2.55 11.90 -10.49
CA PHE A 146 -2.84 10.65 -11.19
C PHE A 146 -1.78 9.57 -10.95
N LEU A 147 -0.51 9.95 -10.75
CA LEU A 147 0.58 9.02 -10.46
C LEU A 147 0.38 8.33 -9.10
N ALA A 148 -0.49 8.87 -8.26
CA ALA A 148 -0.75 8.34 -6.94
C ALA A 148 -2.25 8.29 -6.57
N PHE A 149 -3.16 8.47 -7.53
CA PHE A 149 -4.59 8.66 -7.26
C PHE A 149 -5.26 7.41 -6.72
N VAL A 150 -5.11 6.27 -7.42
CA VAL A 150 -5.84 5.03 -7.08
C VAL A 150 -5.33 4.46 -5.75
N SER A 151 -4.00 4.35 -5.61
CA SER A 151 -3.38 3.73 -4.44
C SER A 151 -1.90 4.08 -4.27
N GLY A 152 -1.41 5.06 -5.03
CA GLY A 152 0.03 5.33 -5.13
C GLY A 152 0.58 6.18 -3.99
N PRO A 153 1.90 6.32 -3.92
CA PRO A 153 2.60 6.62 -2.67
C PRO A 153 2.00 7.83 -1.94
N ILE A 154 1.81 7.69 -0.63
CA ILE A 154 1.33 8.78 0.24
C ILE A 154 2.53 9.69 0.54
N ASP A 155 2.78 10.62 -0.38
CA ASP A 155 3.84 11.62 -0.24
C ASP A 155 3.39 12.79 0.64
N ARG A 156 4.35 13.58 1.12
CA ARG A 156 4.09 14.85 1.83
C ARG A 156 3.94 16.00 0.83
N PHE A 157 3.16 17.02 1.18
CA PHE A 157 2.95 18.16 0.28
C PHE A 157 4.25 18.92 -0.01
N GLN A 158 5.11 19.10 0.98
CA GLN A 158 6.38 19.83 0.85
C GLN A 158 7.32 19.12 -0.13
N THR A 159 7.55 17.81 0.08
CA THR A 159 8.37 16.98 -0.80
C THR A 159 7.82 16.98 -2.22
N PHE A 160 6.51 16.82 -2.37
CA PHE A 160 5.85 16.88 -3.68
C PHE A 160 6.11 18.22 -4.38
N ARG A 161 5.92 19.34 -3.67
CA ARG A 161 6.14 20.68 -4.21
C ARG A 161 7.59 20.90 -4.61
N ASP A 162 8.55 20.51 -3.78
CA ASP A 162 9.98 20.70 -4.07
C ASP A 162 10.41 19.88 -5.30
N ASN A 163 10.00 18.61 -5.37
CA ASN A 163 10.25 17.74 -6.52
C ASN A 163 9.62 18.28 -7.81
N PHE A 164 8.46 18.93 -7.68
CA PHE A 164 7.75 19.52 -8.79
C PHE A 164 8.41 20.80 -9.32
N MET A 165 8.91 21.65 -8.41
CA MET A 165 9.59 22.90 -8.75
C MET A 165 10.91 22.64 -9.50
N ILE A 166 11.63 21.58 -9.13
CA ILE A 166 12.96 21.28 -9.69
C ILE A 166 13.05 19.79 -10.08
N PRO A 167 12.44 19.38 -11.21
CA PRO A 167 12.54 18.01 -11.71
C PRO A 167 13.96 17.65 -12.13
N ALA A 168 14.37 16.43 -11.86
CA ALA A 168 15.68 15.91 -12.22
C ALA A 168 15.89 15.89 -13.76
N PRO A 169 17.11 16.16 -14.26
CA PRO A 169 17.39 16.17 -15.69
C PRO A 169 17.18 14.78 -16.33
N ALA A 170 16.91 14.78 -17.64
CA ALA A 170 16.72 13.55 -18.41
C ALA A 170 18.09 13.00 -18.87
N ASP A 171 18.74 12.23 -18.00
CA ASP A 171 19.92 11.45 -18.37
C ASP A 171 19.53 10.11 -19.04
N PRO A 172 20.19 9.67 -20.13
CA PRO A 172 19.87 8.41 -20.81
C PRO A 172 19.90 7.16 -19.92
N THR A 173 20.77 7.12 -18.90
CA THR A 173 20.85 6.00 -17.97
C THR A 173 19.66 6.03 -17.01
N ALA A 174 19.28 7.20 -16.51
CA ALA A 174 18.08 7.38 -15.69
C ALA A 174 16.80 7.01 -16.46
N VAL A 175 16.70 7.40 -17.73
CA VAL A 175 15.56 7.05 -18.61
C VAL A 175 15.48 5.54 -18.82
N ARG A 176 16.60 4.87 -19.13
CA ARG A 176 16.65 3.41 -19.30
C ARG A 176 16.30 2.66 -18.02
N ALA A 177 16.76 3.15 -16.87
CA ALA A 177 16.41 2.60 -15.56
C ALA A 177 14.91 2.75 -15.27
N ALA A 178 14.33 3.91 -15.56
CA ALA A 178 12.91 4.18 -15.37
C ALA A 178 12.03 3.30 -16.29
N LEU A 179 12.37 3.16 -17.57
CA LEU A 179 11.67 2.27 -18.50
C LEU A 179 11.81 0.79 -18.11
N GLY A 180 12.99 0.36 -17.68
CA GLY A 180 13.21 -0.98 -17.16
C GLY A 180 12.34 -1.25 -15.93
N ARG A 181 12.18 -0.26 -15.05
CA ARG A 181 11.29 -0.35 -13.90
C ARG A 181 9.81 -0.48 -14.31
N VAL A 182 9.34 0.36 -15.23
CA VAL A 182 7.98 0.25 -15.78
C VAL A 182 7.73 -1.14 -16.38
N THR A 183 8.69 -1.65 -17.15
CA THR A 183 8.63 -2.99 -17.77
C THR A 183 8.53 -4.10 -16.72
N ILE A 184 9.35 -4.04 -15.68
CA ILE A 184 9.27 -4.98 -14.55
C ILE A 184 7.91 -4.88 -13.85
N GLY A 185 7.39 -3.67 -13.65
CA GLY A 185 6.09 -3.44 -13.05
C GLY A 185 4.95 -4.10 -13.83
N TYR A 186 4.93 -3.92 -15.15
CA TYR A 186 3.97 -4.62 -16.03
C TYR A 186 4.12 -6.13 -15.98
N GLY A 187 5.35 -6.67 -15.98
CA GLY A 187 5.56 -8.12 -15.82
C GLY A 187 5.04 -8.66 -14.49
N LYS A 188 5.23 -7.91 -13.39
CA LYS A 188 4.69 -8.29 -12.08
C LYS A 188 3.17 -8.30 -12.05
N VAL A 189 2.51 -7.25 -12.55
CA VAL A 189 1.05 -7.16 -12.51
C VAL A 189 0.42 -8.14 -13.50
N LEU A 190 0.82 -8.10 -14.78
CA LEU A 190 0.11 -8.80 -15.85
C LEU A 190 0.44 -10.28 -15.96
N ILE A 191 1.59 -10.72 -15.46
CA ILE A 191 2.00 -12.13 -15.52
C ILE A 191 2.00 -12.73 -14.12
N LEU A 192 2.89 -12.25 -13.23
CA LEU A 192 3.11 -12.92 -11.94
C LEU A 192 1.88 -12.86 -11.04
N SER A 193 1.21 -11.71 -10.96
CA SER A 193 -0.01 -11.57 -10.17
C SER A 193 -1.17 -12.36 -10.77
N ALA A 194 -1.29 -12.41 -12.11
CA ALA A 194 -2.34 -13.17 -12.79
C ALA A 194 -2.18 -14.69 -12.59
N ILE A 195 -0.95 -15.23 -12.62
CA ILE A 195 -0.69 -16.65 -12.33
C ILE A 195 -1.09 -16.98 -10.89
N ALA A 196 -0.72 -16.13 -9.94
CA ALA A 196 -1.03 -16.32 -8.53
C ALA A 196 -2.53 -16.22 -8.26
N LEU A 197 -3.21 -15.27 -8.88
CA LEU A 197 -4.66 -15.13 -8.81
C LEU A 197 -5.36 -16.34 -9.43
N TYR A 198 -4.88 -16.86 -10.57
CA TYR A 198 -5.41 -18.08 -11.16
C TYR A 198 -5.33 -19.28 -10.21
N VAL A 199 -4.19 -19.48 -9.54
CA VAL A 199 -4.06 -20.55 -8.53
C VAL A 199 -5.04 -20.30 -7.39
N PHE A 200 -5.14 -19.06 -6.92
CA PHE A 200 -6.05 -18.69 -5.85
C PHE A 200 -7.52 -18.98 -6.19
N ASP A 201 -8.00 -18.51 -7.35
CA ASP A 201 -9.40 -18.65 -7.79
C ASP A 201 -9.82 -20.11 -7.99
N ASN A 202 -8.87 -21.00 -8.30
CA ASN A 202 -9.17 -22.43 -8.46
C ASN A 202 -9.13 -23.20 -7.13
N ILE A 203 -8.47 -22.69 -6.08
CA ILE A 203 -8.27 -23.39 -4.81
C ILE A 203 -9.19 -22.84 -3.70
N ALA A 204 -9.32 -21.52 -3.60
CA ALA A 204 -10.07 -20.87 -2.52
C ALA A 204 -11.54 -21.32 -2.43
N PRO A 205 -12.29 -21.48 -3.54
CA PRO A 205 -13.69 -21.95 -3.48
C PRO A 205 -13.84 -23.35 -2.87
N GLN A 206 -12.82 -24.20 -2.99
CA GLN A 206 -12.85 -25.57 -2.45
C GLN A 206 -12.74 -25.62 -0.91
N LEU A 207 -12.38 -24.51 -0.26
CA LEU A 207 -12.23 -24.44 1.19
C LEU A 207 -13.56 -24.47 1.93
N LEU A 208 -14.63 -24.04 1.27
CA LEU A 208 -15.98 -24.00 1.81
C LEU A 208 -16.86 -25.13 1.25
N ASP A 209 -16.36 -25.93 0.32
CA ASP A 209 -17.06 -27.10 -0.22
C ASP A 209 -17.33 -28.13 0.90
N ASP A 210 -18.59 -28.56 1.00
CA ASP A 210 -19.07 -29.58 1.95
C ASP A 210 -18.45 -30.95 1.67
N GLY A 211 -18.05 -31.22 0.42
CA GLY A 211 -17.34 -32.44 0.03
C GLY A 211 -15.89 -32.50 0.55
N MET A 212 -15.32 -31.38 1.00
CA MET A 212 -13.96 -31.33 1.54
C MET A 212 -13.95 -31.69 3.03
N ALA A 213 -13.50 -32.89 3.36
CA ALA A 213 -13.39 -33.31 4.76
C ALA A 213 -12.45 -32.37 5.58
N ALA A 214 -12.86 -32.04 6.80
CA ALA A 214 -12.01 -31.33 7.75
C ALA A 214 -10.75 -32.17 8.06
N GLY A 215 -9.62 -31.49 8.27
CA GLY A 215 -8.34 -32.13 8.59
C GLY A 215 -7.16 -31.60 7.76
N PRO A 216 -6.03 -32.35 7.71
CA PRO A 216 -4.79 -31.87 7.10
C PRO A 216 -4.91 -31.47 5.63
N LYS A 217 -5.79 -32.11 4.86
CA LYS A 217 -6.03 -31.77 3.45
C LYS A 217 -6.61 -30.37 3.31
N LEU A 218 -7.66 -30.04 4.07
CA LEU A 218 -8.27 -28.72 4.09
C LEU A 218 -7.25 -27.64 4.50
N VAL A 219 -6.44 -27.92 5.54
CA VAL A 219 -5.37 -27.00 5.97
C VAL A 219 -4.32 -26.79 4.87
N GLY A 220 -3.94 -27.86 4.14
CA GLY A 220 -3.03 -27.76 3.01
C GLY A 220 -3.56 -26.89 1.88
N PHE A 221 -4.83 -27.06 1.51
CA PHE A 221 -5.51 -26.24 0.49
C PHE A 221 -5.56 -24.77 0.92
N TYR A 222 -5.89 -24.51 2.18
CA TYR A 222 -5.88 -23.15 2.73
C TYR A 222 -4.48 -22.53 2.66
N CYS A 223 -3.42 -23.28 3.00
CA CYS A 223 -2.05 -22.78 2.93
C CYS A 223 -1.66 -22.41 1.49
N ILE A 224 -2.10 -23.20 0.50
CA ILE A 224 -1.87 -22.89 -0.93
C ILE A 224 -2.62 -21.61 -1.32
N ALA A 225 -3.90 -21.50 -0.98
CA ALA A 225 -4.70 -20.30 -1.27
C ALA A 225 -4.12 -19.05 -0.58
N ALA A 226 -3.81 -19.12 0.72
CA ALA A 226 -3.25 -18.00 1.47
C ALA A 226 -1.88 -17.57 0.92
N ALA A 227 -1.01 -18.52 0.53
CA ALA A 227 0.27 -18.21 -0.10
C ALA A 227 0.10 -17.58 -1.49
N ALA A 228 -0.80 -18.12 -2.31
CA ALA A 228 -1.13 -17.60 -3.63
C ALA A 228 -1.69 -16.17 -3.54
N TYR A 229 -2.62 -15.90 -2.62
CA TYR A 229 -3.19 -14.57 -2.39
C TYR A 229 -2.13 -13.58 -1.88
N THR A 230 -1.26 -13.99 -0.95
CA THR A 230 -0.17 -13.14 -0.44
C THR A 230 0.79 -12.73 -1.57
N PHE A 231 1.13 -13.67 -2.45
CA PHE A 231 2.00 -13.40 -3.59
C PHE A 231 1.29 -12.54 -4.66
N TYR A 232 0.02 -12.83 -4.95
CA TYR A 232 -0.84 -12.03 -5.81
C TYR A 232 -0.86 -10.57 -5.35
N LEU A 233 -1.24 -10.33 -4.09
CA LEU A 233 -1.32 -8.99 -3.50
C LEU A 233 0.01 -8.23 -3.64
N TYR A 234 1.13 -8.88 -3.29
CA TYR A 234 2.45 -8.26 -3.40
C TYR A 234 2.83 -7.94 -4.84
N MET A 235 2.65 -8.87 -5.79
CA MET A 235 3.05 -8.66 -7.18
C MET A 235 2.16 -7.63 -7.89
N ASN A 236 0.85 -7.65 -7.62
CA ASN A 236 -0.08 -6.67 -8.18
C ASN A 236 0.24 -5.26 -7.64
N PHE A 237 0.36 -5.12 -6.31
CA PHE A 237 0.53 -3.80 -5.71
C PHE A 237 1.95 -3.24 -5.90
N SER A 238 3.00 -4.06 -5.73
CA SER A 238 4.38 -3.61 -5.99
C SER A 238 4.65 -3.38 -7.48
N GLY A 239 4.00 -4.13 -8.38
CA GLY A 239 4.08 -3.89 -9.82
C GLY A 239 3.42 -2.57 -10.23
N TYR A 240 2.26 -2.25 -9.66
CA TYR A 240 1.63 -0.94 -9.83
C TYR A 240 2.56 0.21 -9.36
N MET A 241 3.21 0.05 -8.20
CA MET A 241 4.21 1.03 -7.71
C MET A 241 5.37 1.21 -8.68
N ASP A 242 5.89 0.12 -9.23
CA ASP A 242 7.00 0.18 -10.20
C ASP A 242 6.61 0.92 -11.47
N ILE A 243 5.37 0.76 -11.95
CA ILE A 243 4.84 1.50 -13.10
C ILE A 243 4.77 3.00 -12.78
N VAL A 244 4.08 3.40 -11.71
CA VAL A 244 3.85 4.83 -11.43
C VAL A 244 5.13 5.55 -11.02
N ILE A 245 6.02 4.93 -10.25
CA ILE A 245 7.33 5.51 -9.89
C ILE A 245 8.22 5.59 -11.14
N GLY A 246 8.16 4.60 -12.03
CA GLY A 246 8.88 4.63 -13.30
C GLY A 246 8.42 5.78 -14.20
N ILE A 247 7.10 5.98 -14.35
CA ILE A 247 6.54 7.11 -15.12
C ILE A 247 6.93 8.46 -14.49
N ALA A 248 6.85 8.57 -13.16
CA ALA A 248 7.26 9.77 -12.45
C ALA A 248 8.74 10.10 -12.72
N ARG A 249 9.64 9.11 -12.65
CA ARG A 249 11.07 9.29 -12.95
C ARG A 249 11.33 9.73 -14.38
N LEU A 250 10.55 9.26 -15.36
CA LEU A 250 10.63 9.75 -16.74
C LEU A 250 10.25 11.24 -16.84
N ALA A 251 9.25 11.69 -16.08
CA ALA A 251 8.91 13.10 -15.92
C ALA A 251 9.90 13.90 -15.05
N GLY A 252 10.85 13.23 -14.37
CA GLY A 252 11.86 13.84 -13.51
C GLY A 252 11.39 14.06 -12.07
N LEU A 253 10.24 13.48 -11.72
CA LEU A 253 9.65 13.51 -10.39
C LEU A 253 10.13 12.29 -9.61
N ASP A 254 10.53 12.49 -8.36
CA ASP A 254 10.91 11.39 -7.47
C ASP A 254 9.76 11.07 -6.51
N LEU A 255 9.06 9.95 -6.77
CA LEU A 255 8.03 9.46 -5.87
C LEU A 255 8.62 8.49 -4.84
N PRO A 256 8.17 8.54 -3.57
CA PRO A 256 8.69 7.66 -2.53
C PRO A 256 8.37 6.18 -2.80
N GLU A 257 9.26 5.31 -2.35
CA GLU A 257 9.11 3.85 -2.46
C GLU A 257 8.03 3.34 -1.50
N ASN A 258 7.18 2.42 -1.99
CA ASN A 258 6.20 1.71 -1.16
C ASN A 258 6.65 0.33 -0.72
N PHE A 259 7.61 -0.28 -1.41
CA PHE A 259 8.05 -1.65 -1.13
C PHE A 259 9.58 -1.75 -1.16
N ASN A 260 10.14 -2.43 -0.17
CA ASN A 260 11.58 -2.71 -0.13
C ASN A 260 11.87 -4.12 0.39
N LYS A 261 11.65 -5.12 -0.47
CA LYS A 261 11.88 -6.54 -0.19
C LYS A 261 11.24 -6.99 1.14
N PRO A 262 9.92 -6.80 1.33
CA PRO A 262 9.24 -7.10 2.60
C PRO A 262 9.36 -8.58 3.02
N PHE A 263 9.49 -9.51 2.09
CA PHE A 263 9.65 -10.93 2.40
C PHE A 263 11.03 -11.30 2.96
N ALA A 264 11.99 -10.36 2.95
CA ALA A 264 13.30 -10.53 3.58
C ALA A 264 13.33 -10.13 5.07
N SER A 265 12.22 -9.62 5.61
CA SER A 265 12.12 -9.07 6.96
C SER A 265 12.26 -10.11 8.07
N ARG A 266 12.96 -9.75 9.15
CA ARG A 266 13.25 -10.64 10.29
C ARG A 266 12.24 -10.50 11.43
N GLY A 267 11.09 -9.91 11.16
CA GLY A 267 10.04 -9.65 12.14
C GLY A 267 8.98 -8.69 11.59
N MET A 268 7.82 -8.66 12.24
CA MET A 268 6.67 -7.82 11.85
C MET A 268 7.01 -6.33 11.80
N ILE A 269 7.81 -5.81 12.73
CA ILE A 269 8.19 -4.38 12.71
C ILE A 269 9.03 -4.05 11.46
N GLU A 270 9.99 -4.92 11.10
CA GLU A 270 10.80 -4.73 9.90
C GLU A 270 9.98 -4.96 8.62
N PHE A 271 9.00 -5.85 8.66
CA PHE A 271 8.04 -6.07 7.58
C PHE A 271 7.29 -4.79 7.23
N TRP A 272 6.68 -4.12 8.21
CA TRP A 272 5.96 -2.87 7.97
C TRP A 272 6.87 -1.67 7.65
N SER A 273 8.16 -1.71 7.97
CA SER A 273 9.12 -0.73 7.43
C SER A 273 9.51 -0.97 5.96
N ARG A 274 9.03 -2.06 5.35
CA ARG A 274 9.34 -2.48 3.97
C ARG A 274 8.09 -2.77 3.12
N TRP A 275 6.91 -2.83 3.73
CA TRP A 275 5.61 -3.06 3.10
C TRP A 275 4.77 -1.79 3.25
N HIS A 276 4.19 -1.32 2.14
CA HIS A 276 3.38 -0.09 2.08
C HIS A 276 4.01 1.06 2.89
N ILE A 277 5.29 1.34 2.59
CA ILE A 277 6.18 2.18 3.40
C ILE A 277 5.59 3.58 3.61
N THR A 278 4.98 4.19 2.58
CA THR A 278 4.40 5.53 2.74
C THR A 278 3.21 5.55 3.69
N LEU A 279 2.32 4.55 3.63
CA LEU A 279 1.22 4.39 4.60
C LEU A 279 1.76 4.17 6.02
N SER A 280 2.74 3.28 6.17
CA SER A 280 3.38 3.01 7.46
C SER A 280 4.04 4.26 8.06
N ASN A 281 4.68 5.08 7.22
CA ASN A 281 5.26 6.36 7.65
C ASN A 281 4.20 7.40 8.01
N TRP A 282 3.09 7.46 7.26
CA TRP A 282 1.97 8.34 7.57
C TRP A 282 1.39 8.02 8.96
N PHE A 283 1.05 6.76 9.21
CA PHE A 283 0.56 6.33 10.54
C PHE A 283 1.61 6.54 11.64
N LYS A 284 2.89 6.34 11.32
CA LYS A 284 3.96 6.59 12.28
C LYS A 284 3.99 8.06 12.72
N GLN A 285 3.93 8.98 11.76
CA GLN A 285 4.01 10.42 12.01
C GLN A 285 2.75 10.97 12.68
N TYR A 286 1.57 10.61 12.17
CA TYR A 286 0.31 11.25 12.57
C TYR A 286 -0.49 10.47 13.61
N SER A 287 -0.11 9.23 13.94
CA SER A 287 -0.80 8.43 14.95
C SER A 287 0.15 7.85 16.00
N PHE A 288 1.15 7.06 15.59
CA PHE A 288 2.02 6.36 16.53
C PHE A 288 2.81 7.32 17.43
N ILE A 289 3.54 8.28 16.85
CA ILE A 289 4.38 9.22 17.61
C ILE A 289 3.52 10.07 18.57
N PRO A 290 2.41 10.72 18.13
CA PRO A 290 1.55 11.49 19.02
C PRO A 290 0.96 10.67 20.19
N ILE A 291 0.49 9.45 19.94
CA ILE A 291 -0.07 8.58 20.99
C ILE A 291 1.02 8.19 21.99
N LEU A 292 2.18 7.74 21.50
CA LEU A 292 3.29 7.36 22.37
C LEU A 292 3.77 8.53 23.24
N GLN A 293 3.90 9.72 22.65
CA GLN A 293 4.27 10.95 23.36
C GLN A 293 3.23 11.30 24.43
N ALA A 294 1.93 11.24 24.13
CA ALA A 294 0.87 11.49 25.10
C ALA A 294 0.91 10.52 26.29
N LEU A 295 1.14 9.23 26.04
CA LEU A 295 1.28 8.21 27.10
C LEU A 295 2.50 8.49 27.98
N MET A 296 3.66 8.80 27.36
CA MET A 296 4.90 9.10 28.08
C MET A 296 4.80 10.38 28.91
N MET A 297 4.09 11.40 28.44
CA MET A 297 3.83 12.62 29.22
C MET A 297 2.86 12.37 30.37
N ARG A 298 1.83 11.55 30.16
CA ARG A 298 0.81 11.25 31.18
C ARG A 298 1.32 10.33 32.29
N TRP A 299 2.22 9.42 31.95
CA TRP A 299 2.85 8.44 32.84
C TRP A 299 4.36 8.39 32.61
N PRO A 300 5.12 9.38 33.14
CA PRO A 300 6.56 9.46 32.93
C PRO A 300 7.29 8.34 33.66
N SER A 301 7.60 7.26 32.95
CA SER A 301 8.39 6.13 33.45
C SER A 301 9.28 5.55 32.36
N ALA A 302 10.60 5.64 32.57
CA ALA A 302 11.59 5.10 31.63
C ALA A 302 11.45 3.58 31.44
N GLY A 303 11.06 2.86 32.51
CA GLY A 303 10.83 1.41 32.44
C GLY A 303 9.54 1.03 31.70
N ALA A 304 8.52 1.89 31.71
CA ALA A 304 7.24 1.65 31.04
C ALA A 304 7.26 2.05 29.55
N ALA A 305 8.16 2.95 29.12
CA ALA A 305 8.20 3.47 27.75
C ALA A 305 8.21 2.40 26.64
N PRO A 306 8.96 1.28 26.75
CA PRO A 306 8.91 0.22 25.75
C PRO A 306 7.53 -0.46 25.65
N PHE A 307 6.81 -0.58 26.77
CA PHE A 307 5.47 -1.18 26.83
C PHE A 307 4.39 -0.23 26.29
N PHE A 308 4.55 1.09 26.48
CA PHE A 308 3.70 2.05 25.75
C PHE A 308 3.87 1.90 24.24
N GLY A 309 5.09 1.61 23.76
CA GLY A 309 5.31 1.27 22.35
C GLY A 309 4.55 0.02 21.90
N VAL A 310 4.51 -1.03 22.73
CA VAL A 310 3.72 -2.26 22.45
C VAL A 310 2.23 -1.93 22.30
N PHE A 311 1.67 -1.16 23.23
CA PHE A 311 0.27 -0.74 23.19
C PHE A 311 -0.02 0.17 21.99
N THR A 312 0.87 1.12 21.71
CA THR A 312 0.69 2.06 20.59
C THR A 312 0.69 1.34 19.24
N TYR A 313 1.55 0.32 19.06
CA TYR A 313 1.48 -0.54 17.87
C TYR A 313 0.11 -1.20 17.73
N PHE A 314 -0.42 -1.77 18.82
CA PHE A 314 -1.72 -2.44 18.80
C PHE A 314 -2.83 -1.48 18.35
N VAL A 315 -2.89 -0.28 18.95
CA VAL A 315 -3.90 0.74 18.61
C VAL A 315 -3.79 1.19 17.16
N VAL A 316 -2.58 1.46 16.67
CA VAL A 316 -2.37 1.92 15.28
C VAL A 316 -2.80 0.86 14.27
N PHE A 317 -2.46 -0.41 14.50
CA PHE A 317 -2.89 -1.50 13.62
C PHE A 317 -4.38 -1.79 13.71
N MET A 318 -5.01 -1.51 14.85
CA MET A 318 -6.46 -1.53 14.99
C MET A 318 -7.13 -0.52 14.06
N VAL A 319 -6.66 0.73 14.09
CA VAL A 319 -7.13 1.80 13.21
C VAL A 319 -6.87 1.46 11.74
N LEU A 320 -5.69 0.88 11.44
CA LEU A 320 -5.36 0.41 10.08
C LEU A 320 -6.34 -0.65 9.60
N GLY A 321 -6.71 -1.61 10.46
CA GLY A 321 -7.73 -2.60 10.14
C GLY A 321 -9.07 -1.96 9.83
N ILE A 322 -9.56 -1.09 10.71
CA ILE A 322 -10.82 -0.36 10.51
C ILE A 322 -10.79 0.44 9.21
N TRP A 323 -9.66 1.07 8.86
CA TRP A 323 -9.51 1.83 7.62
C TRP A 323 -9.62 0.97 6.35
N HIS A 324 -9.28 -0.32 6.41
CA HIS A 324 -9.30 -1.18 5.23
C HIS A 324 -10.70 -1.55 4.75
N GLY A 325 -11.72 -1.53 5.61
CA GLY A 325 -13.09 -1.72 5.17
C GLY A 325 -14.12 -1.72 6.29
N SER A 326 -15.39 -1.65 5.89
CA SER A 326 -16.55 -1.47 6.77
C SER A 326 -17.09 -2.75 7.41
N THR A 327 -16.66 -3.92 6.94
CA THR A 327 -17.11 -5.21 7.44
C THR A 327 -16.35 -5.67 8.69
N PRO A 328 -16.97 -6.44 9.61
CA PRO A 328 -16.33 -6.91 10.84
C PRO A 328 -15.02 -7.68 10.66
N VAL A 329 -14.83 -8.35 9.51
CA VAL A 329 -13.58 -9.06 9.20
C VAL A 329 -12.35 -8.13 9.17
N PHE A 330 -12.52 -6.85 8.85
CA PHE A 330 -11.42 -5.88 8.86
C PHE A 330 -11.05 -5.40 10.27
N VAL A 331 -12.00 -5.46 11.22
CA VAL A 331 -11.69 -5.32 12.65
C VAL A 331 -10.86 -6.53 13.10
N ALA A 332 -11.26 -7.75 12.74
CA ALA A 332 -10.46 -8.94 13.04
C ALA A 332 -9.06 -8.88 12.39
N TYR A 333 -8.96 -8.38 11.15
CA TYR A 333 -7.70 -8.15 10.46
C TYR A 333 -6.76 -7.23 11.24
N GLY A 334 -7.24 -6.05 11.65
CA GLY A 334 -6.44 -5.13 12.46
C GLY A 334 -6.05 -5.73 13.80
N PHE A 335 -6.90 -6.59 14.37
CA PHE A 335 -6.64 -7.21 15.68
C PHE A 335 -5.50 -8.22 15.55
N VAL A 336 -5.57 -9.09 14.54
CA VAL A 336 -4.51 -10.05 14.23
C VAL A 336 -3.21 -9.31 13.92
N LEU A 337 -3.21 -8.33 13.02
CA LEU A 337 -1.99 -7.56 12.74
C LEU A 337 -1.44 -6.82 13.97
N GLY A 338 -2.31 -6.20 14.75
CA GLY A 338 -1.96 -5.50 15.98
C GLY A 338 -1.30 -6.43 16.98
N LEU A 339 -1.88 -7.62 17.21
CA LEU A 339 -1.25 -8.66 18.03
C LEU A 339 0.11 -9.05 17.48
N GLY A 340 0.23 -9.34 16.18
CA GLY A 340 1.50 -9.76 15.57
C GLY A 340 2.63 -8.75 15.78
N VAL A 341 2.36 -7.45 15.53
CA VAL A 341 3.36 -6.39 15.69
C VAL A 341 3.68 -6.12 17.16
N SER A 342 2.65 -6.08 18.02
CA SER A 342 2.83 -5.86 19.46
C SER A 342 3.57 -7.01 20.14
N LEU A 343 3.27 -8.27 19.79
CA LEU A 343 4.02 -9.43 20.27
C LEU A 343 5.46 -9.41 19.77
N ASN A 344 5.70 -9.01 18.51
CA ASN A 344 7.07 -8.85 18.01
C ASN A 344 7.83 -7.76 18.80
N LYS A 345 7.19 -6.64 19.13
CA LYS A 345 7.80 -5.59 19.96
C LYS A 345 8.06 -6.09 21.39
N LEU A 346 7.09 -6.75 22.00
CA LEU A 346 7.20 -7.30 23.35
C LEU A 346 8.33 -8.33 23.43
N TRP A 347 8.44 -9.21 22.43
CA TRP A 347 9.54 -10.17 22.30
C TRP A 347 10.92 -9.49 22.28
N GLN A 348 11.08 -8.41 21.50
CA GLN A 348 12.33 -7.64 21.48
C GLN A 348 12.63 -7.01 22.85
N VAL A 349 11.62 -6.49 23.54
CA VAL A 349 11.78 -5.89 24.87
C VAL A 349 12.21 -6.94 25.89
N LEU A 350 11.49 -8.06 25.99
CA LEU A 350 11.75 -9.13 26.95
C LEU A 350 13.10 -9.81 26.71
N LEU A 351 13.45 -10.13 25.46
CA LEU A 351 14.75 -10.73 25.16
C LEU A 351 15.91 -9.76 25.36
N THR A 352 15.72 -8.48 25.07
CA THR A 352 16.76 -7.47 25.34
C THR A 352 16.98 -7.33 26.85
N ALA A 353 15.92 -7.33 27.65
CA ALA A 353 16.02 -7.30 29.11
C ALA A 353 16.70 -8.57 29.67
N ARG A 354 16.38 -9.75 29.12
CA ARG A 354 16.91 -11.04 29.61
C ARG A 354 18.34 -11.34 29.15
N LEU A 355 18.66 -11.05 27.88
CA LEU A 355 19.94 -11.44 27.26
C LEU A 355 20.93 -10.27 27.17
N GLY A 356 20.45 -9.03 27.28
CA GLY A 356 21.22 -7.84 26.93
C GLY A 356 21.33 -7.62 25.41
N HIS A 357 21.55 -6.37 25.00
CA HIS A 357 21.58 -5.96 23.59
C HIS A 357 22.60 -6.73 22.73
N LYS A 358 23.78 -7.08 23.27
CA LYS A 358 24.84 -7.77 22.51
C LYS A 358 24.43 -9.21 22.17
N ARG A 359 23.93 -9.98 23.15
CA ARG A 359 23.52 -11.37 22.93
C ARG A 359 22.25 -11.45 22.09
N PHE A 360 21.28 -10.56 22.29
CA PHE A 360 20.09 -10.50 21.45
C PHE A 360 20.42 -10.19 19.97
N ARG A 361 21.37 -9.29 19.71
CA ARG A 361 21.90 -9.07 18.35
C ARG A 361 22.56 -10.32 17.77
N GLY A 362 23.34 -11.05 18.57
CA GLY A 362 23.93 -12.33 18.17
C GLY A 362 22.89 -13.38 17.79
N LEU A 363 21.83 -13.54 18.60
CA LEU A 363 20.70 -14.42 18.29
C LEU A 363 19.99 -14.00 17.00
N SER A 364 19.73 -12.70 16.84
CA SER A 364 19.08 -12.14 15.65
C SER A 364 19.92 -12.26 14.37
N ALA A 365 21.22 -12.54 14.49
CA ALA A 365 22.11 -12.83 13.37
C ALA A 365 22.22 -14.33 13.05
N ASN A 366 21.73 -15.22 13.91
CA ASN A 366 21.72 -16.66 13.67
C ASN A 366 20.83 -16.97 12.44
N ARG A 367 21.33 -17.84 11.54
CA ARG A 367 20.62 -18.19 10.30
C ARG A 367 19.27 -18.87 10.58
N VAL A 368 19.24 -19.84 11.49
CA VAL A 368 18.01 -20.56 11.86
C VAL A 368 16.99 -19.59 12.43
N TYR A 369 17.40 -18.74 13.37
CA TYR A 369 16.52 -17.70 13.93
C TYR A 369 15.99 -16.75 12.84
N THR A 370 16.87 -16.32 11.92
CA THR A 370 16.50 -15.40 10.83
C THR A 370 15.46 -15.99 9.90
N TYR A 371 15.65 -17.22 9.42
CA TYR A 371 14.69 -17.86 8.52
C TYR A 371 13.40 -18.25 9.23
N ALA A 372 13.47 -18.71 10.48
CA ALA A 372 12.28 -18.97 11.29
C ALA A 372 11.47 -17.68 11.52
N ALA A 373 12.13 -16.56 11.83
CA ALA A 373 11.46 -15.27 12.01
C ALA A 373 10.86 -14.73 10.69
N ARG A 374 11.57 -14.88 9.56
CA ARG A 374 11.04 -14.56 8.22
C ARG A 374 9.80 -15.37 7.91
N GLY A 375 9.89 -16.69 8.03
CA GLY A 375 8.80 -17.62 7.81
C GLY A 375 7.59 -17.28 8.66
N LEU A 376 7.78 -17.12 9.98
CA LEU A 376 6.72 -16.76 10.91
C LEU A 376 6.07 -15.42 10.57
N THR A 377 6.87 -14.41 10.21
CA THR A 377 6.36 -13.08 9.84
C THR A 377 5.44 -13.16 8.62
N ILE A 378 5.88 -13.85 7.56
CA ILE A 378 5.09 -13.93 6.32
C ILE A 378 3.91 -14.90 6.47
N GLY A 379 4.08 -16.02 7.17
CA GLY A 379 3.00 -16.95 7.47
C GLY A 379 1.90 -16.32 8.32
N TYR A 380 2.27 -15.52 9.33
CA TYR A 380 1.32 -14.76 10.13
C TYR A 380 0.60 -13.69 9.31
N PHE A 381 1.34 -12.95 8.47
CA PHE A 381 0.74 -11.98 7.56
C PHE A 381 -0.23 -12.61 6.56
N ALA A 382 0.12 -13.78 6.00
CA ALA A 382 -0.75 -14.54 5.10
C ALA A 382 -2.07 -14.97 5.77
N ILE A 383 -2.03 -15.35 7.06
CA ILE A 383 -3.25 -15.62 7.85
C ILE A 383 -4.07 -14.36 8.09
N ALA A 384 -3.43 -13.22 8.36
CA ALA A 384 -4.16 -11.97 8.51
C ALA A 384 -4.92 -11.60 7.22
N LEU A 385 -4.34 -11.87 6.05
CA LEU A 385 -4.95 -11.57 4.76
C LEU A 385 -6.26 -12.34 4.48
N THR A 386 -6.62 -13.36 5.26
CA THR A 386 -7.92 -14.07 5.15
C THR A 386 -9.12 -13.13 5.13
N ALA A 387 -9.04 -12.01 5.85
CA ALA A 387 -10.09 -10.99 5.87
C ALA A 387 -10.35 -10.31 4.50
N PHE A 388 -9.45 -10.44 3.52
CA PHE A 388 -9.61 -9.84 2.19
C PHE A 388 -10.33 -10.75 1.20
N TRP A 389 -10.51 -12.02 1.52
CA TRP A 389 -11.08 -13.00 0.58
C TRP A 389 -12.11 -13.95 1.22
N PHE A 390 -12.44 -13.71 2.50
CA PHE A 390 -13.61 -14.27 3.13
C PHE A 390 -14.39 -13.19 3.87
N ASP A 391 -15.71 -13.32 3.83
CA ASP A 391 -16.60 -12.57 4.70
C ASP A 391 -16.64 -13.15 6.13
N HIS A 392 -17.41 -12.51 7.01
CA HIS A 392 -17.50 -12.91 8.41
C HIS A 392 -18.09 -14.31 8.62
N ALA A 393 -19.05 -14.73 7.79
CA ALA A 393 -19.71 -16.02 7.88
C ALA A 393 -18.78 -17.13 7.37
N GLU A 394 -18.06 -16.86 6.28
CA GLU A 394 -17.07 -17.76 5.70
C GLU A 394 -15.87 -17.96 6.64
N VAL A 395 -15.35 -16.90 7.27
CA VAL A 395 -14.31 -17.01 8.30
C VAL A 395 -14.80 -17.84 9.49
N ALA A 396 -16.06 -17.65 9.91
CA ALA A 396 -16.64 -18.42 11.01
C ALA A 396 -16.76 -19.90 10.65
N ALA A 397 -17.30 -20.22 9.47
CA ALA A 397 -17.44 -21.59 8.96
C ALA A 397 -16.08 -22.28 8.83
N LEU A 398 -15.08 -21.59 8.27
CA LEU A 398 -13.72 -22.13 8.17
C LEU A 398 -13.12 -22.36 9.57
N THR A 399 -13.35 -21.44 10.51
CA THR A 399 -12.85 -21.55 11.89
C THR A 399 -13.47 -22.72 12.63
N GLU A 400 -14.75 -22.99 12.41
CA GLU A 400 -15.43 -24.16 12.97
C GLU A 400 -14.81 -25.48 12.46
N ARG A 401 -14.51 -25.54 11.16
CA ARG A 401 -13.86 -26.70 10.51
C ARG A 401 -12.39 -26.84 10.92
N PHE A 402 -11.66 -25.75 11.05
CA PHE A 402 -10.24 -25.74 11.42
C PHE A 402 -10.05 -26.06 12.90
N ARG A 403 -10.92 -25.51 13.76
CA ARG A 403 -10.66 -25.34 15.18
C ARG A 403 -9.30 -24.65 15.42
N LEU A 404 -8.88 -24.54 16.68
CA LEU A 404 -7.57 -23.98 17.01
C LEU A 404 -6.42 -24.78 16.39
N THR A 405 -6.55 -26.11 16.33
CA THR A 405 -5.51 -27.01 15.80
C THR A 405 -5.23 -26.78 14.32
N GLY A 406 -6.27 -26.56 13.50
CA GLY A 406 -6.12 -26.25 12.08
C GLY A 406 -5.41 -24.92 11.85
N TRP A 407 -5.77 -23.88 12.62
CA TRP A 407 -5.12 -22.57 12.55
C TRP A 407 -3.64 -22.62 12.94
N LEU A 408 -3.30 -23.35 14.01
CA LEU A 408 -1.91 -23.56 14.42
C LEU A 408 -1.11 -24.36 13.40
N LEU A 409 -1.71 -25.41 12.82
CA LEU A 409 -1.09 -26.19 11.75
C LEU A 409 -0.86 -25.34 10.49
N ALA A 410 -1.85 -24.53 10.10
CA ALA A 410 -1.72 -23.60 8.98
C ALA A 410 -0.59 -22.60 9.20
N LEU A 411 -0.50 -21.99 10.39
CA LEU A 411 0.58 -21.08 10.75
C LEU A 411 1.94 -21.78 10.66
N GLY A 412 2.06 -23.01 11.17
CA GLY A 412 3.28 -23.80 11.10
C GLY A 412 3.71 -24.12 9.66
N LEU A 413 2.77 -24.62 8.84
CA LEU A 413 3.03 -24.97 7.45
C LEU A 413 3.38 -23.75 6.60
N LEU A 414 2.64 -22.65 6.72
CA LEU A 414 2.94 -21.40 6.03
C LEU A 414 4.32 -20.87 6.47
N SER A 415 4.61 -20.89 7.77
CA SER A 415 5.89 -20.40 8.29
C SER A 415 7.06 -21.21 7.75
N LEU A 416 6.95 -22.54 7.75
CA LEU A 416 7.98 -23.43 7.21
C LEU A 416 8.13 -23.24 5.69
N GLY A 417 7.02 -23.19 4.95
CA GLY A 417 7.00 -22.97 3.50
C GLY A 417 7.72 -21.68 3.12
N TRP A 418 7.37 -20.56 3.76
CA TRP A 418 8.03 -19.27 3.50
C TRP A 418 9.49 -19.23 3.96
N ALA A 419 9.85 -19.90 5.06
CA ALA A 419 11.24 -20.02 5.49
C ALA A 419 12.09 -20.77 4.46
N MET A 420 11.57 -21.88 3.90
CA MET A 420 12.23 -22.64 2.84
C MET A 420 12.36 -21.82 1.56
N ILE A 421 11.30 -21.13 1.12
CA ILE A 421 11.34 -20.24 -0.05
C ILE A 421 12.41 -19.17 0.14
N ALA A 422 12.45 -18.50 1.30
CA ALA A 422 13.45 -17.48 1.58
C ALA A 422 14.88 -18.04 1.55
N LEU A 423 15.09 -19.23 2.10
CA LEU A 423 16.39 -19.92 2.05
C LEU A 423 16.80 -20.23 0.62
N LEU A 424 15.89 -20.82 -0.17
CA LEU A 424 16.15 -21.16 -1.58
C LEU A 424 16.44 -19.91 -2.42
N MET A 425 15.73 -18.80 -2.18
CA MET A 425 15.99 -17.53 -2.86
C MET A 425 17.36 -16.94 -2.49
N ASP A 426 17.75 -16.98 -1.22
CA ASP A 426 19.06 -16.50 -0.78
C ASP A 426 20.19 -17.39 -1.35
N MET A 427 19.97 -18.71 -1.45
CA MET A 427 20.90 -19.64 -2.13
C MET A 427 20.98 -19.36 -3.64
N ALA A 428 19.84 -19.26 -4.31
CA ALA A 428 19.77 -19.00 -5.75
C ALA A 428 20.39 -17.66 -6.11
N SER A 429 20.17 -16.61 -5.33
CA SER A 429 20.77 -15.29 -5.57
C SER A 429 22.28 -15.25 -5.27
N GLY A 430 22.80 -16.16 -4.44
CA GLY A 430 24.23 -16.38 -4.26
C GLY A 430 24.87 -17.17 -5.42
N LEU A 431 24.12 -18.07 -6.05
CA LEU A 431 24.56 -18.92 -7.17
C LEU A 431 24.42 -18.22 -8.54
N THR A 432 23.39 -17.40 -8.71
CA THR A 432 23.11 -16.67 -9.94
C THR A 432 23.76 -15.29 -9.87
N ARG A 433 24.96 -15.17 -10.45
CA ARG A 433 25.54 -13.86 -10.79
C ARG A 433 24.77 -13.17 -11.93
N TRP A 434 23.90 -13.90 -12.62
CA TRP A 434 23.06 -13.38 -13.69
C TRP A 434 21.93 -12.53 -13.12
N ARG A 435 22.16 -11.21 -13.10
CA ARG A 435 21.11 -10.21 -12.97
C ARG A 435 20.96 -9.57 -14.33
N TRP A 436 19.82 -9.77 -14.99
CA TRP A 436 19.50 -8.98 -16.17
C TRP A 436 19.40 -7.52 -15.75
N ASP A 437 20.34 -6.71 -16.24
CA ASP A 437 20.41 -5.30 -15.97
C ASP A 437 20.21 -4.55 -17.28
N TRP A 438 19.03 -3.93 -17.38
CA TRP A 438 18.70 -3.08 -18.52
C TRP A 438 19.68 -1.92 -18.69
N GLN A 439 20.36 -1.48 -17.63
CA GLN A 439 21.28 -0.36 -17.72
C GLN A 439 22.56 -0.70 -18.50
N SER A 440 23.02 -1.95 -18.41
CA SER A 440 24.23 -2.46 -19.08
C SER A 440 24.00 -3.08 -20.45
N ALA A 441 22.75 -3.34 -20.85
CA ALA A 441 22.41 -3.86 -22.18
C ALA A 441 22.55 -2.79 -23.29
N PRO A 442 22.96 -3.17 -24.53
CA PRO A 442 22.98 -2.27 -25.68
C PRO A 442 21.61 -1.64 -25.91
N ALA A 443 21.57 -0.33 -26.20
CA ALA A 443 20.32 0.45 -26.23
C ALA A 443 19.22 -0.15 -27.11
N GLY A 444 19.53 -0.58 -28.34
CA GLY A 444 18.56 -1.19 -29.24
C GLY A 444 17.94 -2.49 -28.69
N LEU A 445 18.77 -3.35 -28.08
CA LEU A 445 18.31 -4.59 -27.44
C LEU A 445 17.52 -4.31 -26.16
N ALA A 446 17.94 -3.33 -25.37
CA ALA A 446 17.26 -2.93 -24.15
C ALA A 446 15.86 -2.39 -24.47
N PHE A 447 15.76 -1.40 -25.36
CA PHE A 447 14.48 -0.79 -25.72
C PHE A 447 13.58 -1.74 -26.51
N GLY A 448 14.13 -2.49 -27.48
CA GLY A 448 13.37 -3.47 -28.23
C GLY A 448 12.85 -4.62 -27.35
N GLY A 449 13.69 -5.12 -26.44
CA GLY A 449 13.31 -6.14 -25.47
C GLY A 449 12.22 -5.68 -24.49
N MET A 450 12.36 -4.47 -23.95
CA MET A 450 11.33 -3.86 -23.10
C MET A 450 10.01 -3.70 -23.85
N ALA A 451 10.04 -3.15 -25.07
CA ALA A 451 8.85 -2.96 -25.90
C ALA A 451 8.16 -4.30 -26.23
N GLY A 452 8.94 -5.33 -26.57
CA GLY A 452 8.43 -6.68 -26.82
C GLY A 452 7.76 -7.31 -25.60
N ILE A 453 8.38 -7.18 -24.41
CA ILE A 453 7.79 -7.66 -23.14
C ILE A 453 6.49 -6.92 -22.87
N LEU A 454 6.49 -5.58 -22.94
CA LEU A 454 5.30 -4.76 -22.70
C LEU A 454 4.15 -5.14 -23.65
N TYR A 455 4.43 -5.22 -24.94
CA TYR A 455 3.44 -5.62 -25.94
C TYR A 455 2.88 -7.01 -25.67
N THR A 456 3.75 -7.98 -25.35
CA THR A 456 3.35 -9.35 -25.03
C THR A 456 2.47 -9.41 -23.79
N CYS A 457 2.86 -8.71 -22.70
CA CYS A 457 2.10 -8.66 -21.46
C CYS A 457 0.68 -8.11 -21.68
N ILE A 458 0.57 -6.98 -22.39
CA ILE A 458 -0.73 -6.32 -22.59
C ILE A 458 -1.60 -7.12 -23.56
N THR A 459 -1.03 -7.66 -24.62
CA THR A 459 -1.77 -8.48 -25.60
C THR A 459 -2.23 -9.79 -24.97
N ALA A 460 -1.37 -10.46 -24.20
CA ALA A 460 -1.75 -11.67 -23.45
C ALA A 460 -2.89 -11.38 -22.46
N GLN A 461 -2.87 -10.24 -21.76
CA GLN A 461 -3.97 -9.83 -20.89
C GLN A 461 -5.28 -9.65 -21.67
N ALA A 462 -5.24 -8.96 -22.81
CA ALA A 462 -6.42 -8.73 -23.65
C ALA A 462 -7.01 -10.04 -24.19
N ILE A 463 -6.18 -11.02 -24.53
CA ILE A 463 -6.60 -12.34 -25.02
C ILE A 463 -7.14 -13.22 -23.89
N LEU A 464 -6.46 -13.24 -22.74
CA LEU A 464 -6.81 -14.16 -21.66
C LEU A 464 -8.09 -13.75 -20.92
N ASN A 465 -8.54 -12.49 -21.05
CA ASN A 465 -9.72 -11.91 -20.37
C ASN A 465 -9.80 -12.23 -18.86
N LYS A 466 -8.64 -12.57 -18.27
CA LYS A 466 -8.39 -12.92 -16.87
C LYS A 466 -7.30 -12.01 -16.31
N GLY A 467 -7.25 -10.77 -16.79
CA GLY A 467 -6.36 -9.78 -16.22
C GLY A 467 -6.82 -9.51 -14.79
N ALA A 468 -5.98 -9.82 -13.81
CA ALA A 468 -6.19 -9.32 -12.47
C ALA A 468 -6.36 -7.80 -12.58
N GLY A 469 -7.52 -7.29 -12.17
CA GLY A 469 -7.70 -5.87 -11.96
C GLY A 469 -6.64 -5.34 -11.00
N PHE A 470 -6.61 -4.02 -10.80
CA PHE A 470 -5.83 -3.53 -9.69
C PHE A 470 -6.47 -4.05 -8.39
N VAL A 471 -5.69 -4.59 -7.46
CA VAL A 471 -6.21 -5.29 -6.28
C VAL A 471 -7.15 -4.44 -5.40
N TYR A 472 -7.07 -3.10 -5.51
CA TYR A 472 -7.98 -2.16 -4.84
C TYR A 472 -8.94 -1.44 -5.80
N ALA A 473 -9.20 -1.97 -7.00
CA ALA A 473 -10.18 -1.39 -7.91
C ALA A 473 -11.63 -1.64 -7.47
N ASP A 474 -11.86 -2.71 -6.71
CA ASP A 474 -13.19 -3.20 -6.30
C ASP A 474 -13.52 -2.91 -4.82
N PHE A 475 -12.64 -2.20 -4.09
CA PHE A 475 -12.80 -1.85 -2.67
C PHE A 475 -13.11 -0.37 -2.46
#